data_AF-A0A7L3VNN4-F1
#
_entry.id   AF-A0A7L3VNN4-F1
#
_cell.length_a   1.000
_cell.length_b   1.000
_cell.length_c   1.000
_cell.angle_alpha   90.00
_cell.angle_beta   90.00
_cell.angle_gamma   90.00
#
_symmetry.space_group_name_H-M   'P 1'
#
loop_
_entity.id
_entity.type
_entity.pdbx_description
1 polymer ?
#
loop_
_entity_poly.entity_id
_entity_poly.type
_entity_poly.pdbx_seq_one_letter_code
_entity_poly.pdbx_strand_id
1 'polypeptide(L)'
;QVDARNIDGSTPLCDACASGSIECVRVLLSHGAKVNPPLYTASPLHEACMNGSPECVQLLIEVGANLEAHDCHFGTPLHVACAREHLDCAKLLLQAGANVNAAKLHETALHHAAKVRNVDLVQLLVEFGGNIYARDNRGKKPSDYTWSSSPTAKCFEFYERTPLSLAQLCRLSVRRAAGRRGLQGIGRLQIPPRLIRYLCYN
;
A
#
# COMPACT_ATOMS: atom_id res chain seq x y z
N GLN A 1 16.27 -17.57 20.42
CA GLN A 1 16.64 -16.85 19.17
C GLN A 1 15.44 -16.01 18.74
N VAL A 2 15.60 -14.70 18.52
CA VAL A 2 14.46 -13.77 18.29
C VAL A 2 13.71 -14.04 16.97
N ASP A 3 14.40 -14.60 15.97
CA ASP A 3 13.81 -14.99 14.68
C ASP A 3 13.44 -16.49 14.60
N ALA A 4 13.21 -17.15 15.74
CA ALA A 4 12.76 -18.55 15.72
C ALA A 4 11.45 -18.66 14.92
N ARG A 5 11.27 -19.76 14.18
CA ARG A 5 10.06 -19.97 13.37
C ARG A 5 9.15 -21.00 14.02
N ASN A 6 7.84 -20.73 13.99
CA ASN A 6 6.84 -21.72 14.37
C ASN A 6 6.63 -22.75 13.25
N ILE A 7 5.71 -23.70 13.46
CA ILE A 7 5.41 -24.78 12.50
C ILE A 7 4.90 -24.27 11.14
N ASP A 8 4.30 -23.08 11.11
CA ASP A 8 3.77 -22.42 9.92
C ASP A 8 4.84 -21.55 9.22
N GLY A 9 6.07 -21.53 9.76
CA GLY A 9 7.16 -20.71 9.27
C GLY A 9 7.10 -19.24 9.69
N SER A 10 6.12 -18.84 10.51
CA SER A 10 5.98 -17.48 11.05
C SER A 10 7.08 -17.16 12.08
N THR A 11 7.45 -15.89 12.18
CA THR A 11 8.41 -15.39 13.20
C THR A 11 7.65 -14.66 14.32
N PRO A 12 8.23 -14.51 15.53
CA PRO A 12 7.63 -13.69 16.59
C PRO A 12 7.23 -12.29 16.14
N LEU A 13 8.00 -11.68 15.22
CA LEU A 13 7.67 -10.37 14.66
C LEU A 13 6.40 -10.41 13.80
N CYS A 14 6.21 -11.46 13.00
CA CYS A 14 4.96 -11.67 12.26
C CYS A 14 3.78 -11.81 13.22
N ASP A 15 3.89 -12.62 14.27
CA ASP A 15 2.80 -12.86 15.23
C ASP A 15 2.45 -11.57 16.01
N ALA A 16 3.46 -10.77 16.38
CA ALA A 16 3.26 -9.45 16.99
C ALA A 16 2.52 -8.49 16.04
N CYS A 17 2.87 -8.47 14.75
CA CYS A 17 2.18 -7.67 13.74
C CYS A 17 0.75 -8.17 13.48
N ALA A 18 0.52 -9.48 13.46
CA ALA A 18 -0.79 -10.08 13.26
C ALA A 18 -1.75 -9.76 14.41
N SER A 19 -1.22 -9.66 15.64
CA SER A 19 -1.99 -9.19 16.81
C SER A 19 -2.18 -7.68 16.88
N GLY A 20 -1.41 -6.89 16.11
CA GLY A 20 -1.40 -5.43 16.18
C GLY A 20 -0.71 -4.85 17.42
N SER A 21 0.04 -5.66 18.18
CA SER A 21 0.71 -5.20 19.40
C SER A 21 1.99 -4.43 19.08
N ILE A 22 1.85 -3.11 18.99
CA ILE A 22 2.96 -2.22 18.65
C ILE A 22 4.10 -2.25 19.70
N GLU A 23 3.79 -2.47 20.98
CA GLU A 23 4.79 -2.68 22.04
C GLU A 23 5.65 -3.92 21.77
N CYS A 24 5.01 -5.05 21.45
CA CYS A 24 5.71 -6.29 21.11
C CYS A 24 6.55 -6.11 19.84
N VAL A 25 6.03 -5.44 18.80
CA VAL A 25 6.79 -5.12 17.59
C VAL A 25 8.03 -4.30 17.93
N ARG A 26 7.92 -3.25 18.76
CA ARG A 26 9.05 -2.44 19.20
C ARG A 26 10.10 -3.25 19.96
N VAL A 27 9.68 -4.08 20.92
CA VAL A 27 10.58 -4.92 21.71
C VAL A 27 11.30 -5.93 20.82
N LEU A 28 10.59 -6.60 19.91
CA LEU A 28 11.22 -7.58 19.02
C LEU A 28 12.26 -6.93 18.09
N LEU A 29 11.93 -5.77 17.51
CA LEU A 29 12.86 -5.01 16.68
C LEU A 29 14.08 -4.52 17.48
N SER A 30 13.91 -4.06 18.72
CA SER A 30 15.04 -3.63 19.56
C SER A 30 15.96 -4.78 19.97
N HIS A 31 15.43 -6.00 20.01
CA HIS A 31 16.20 -7.24 20.22
C HIS A 31 16.72 -7.87 18.92
N GLY A 32 16.66 -7.17 17.79
CA GLY A 32 17.29 -7.57 16.53
C GLY A 32 16.45 -8.50 15.66
N ALA A 33 15.13 -8.54 15.83
CA ALA A 33 14.25 -9.24 14.90
C ALA A 33 14.42 -8.70 13.48
N LYS A 34 14.51 -9.60 12.49
CA LYS A 34 14.62 -9.20 11.09
C LYS A 34 13.29 -8.66 10.60
N VAL A 35 13.27 -7.40 10.16
CA VAL A 35 12.09 -6.76 9.54
C VAL A 35 11.67 -7.46 8.23
N ASN A 36 12.64 -7.98 7.47
CA ASN A 36 12.43 -8.68 6.20
C ASN A 36 12.95 -10.13 6.30
N PRO A 37 12.30 -11.01 7.09
CA PRO A 37 12.72 -12.40 7.19
C PRO A 37 12.46 -13.13 5.85
N PRO A 38 13.30 -14.10 5.45
CA PRO A 38 13.08 -14.86 4.22
C PRO A 38 11.98 -15.91 4.44
N LEU A 39 10.73 -15.50 4.19
CA LEU A 39 9.53 -16.31 4.38
C LEU A 39 8.95 -16.78 3.04
N TYR A 40 8.25 -17.92 3.08
CA TYR A 40 7.38 -18.38 2.00
C TYR A 40 5.92 -17.98 2.21
N THR A 41 5.66 -17.22 3.26
CA THR A 41 4.35 -16.78 3.75
C THR A 41 4.34 -15.26 3.91
N ALA A 42 3.23 -14.72 4.43
CA ALA A 42 3.06 -13.31 4.75
C ALA A 42 4.23 -12.74 5.58
N SER A 43 4.77 -11.61 5.12
CA SER A 43 5.81 -10.86 5.85
C SER A 43 5.21 -10.12 7.06
N PRO A 44 6.03 -9.63 8.02
CA PRO A 44 5.52 -8.79 9.11
C PRO A 44 4.67 -7.60 8.62
N LEU A 45 5.06 -6.98 7.51
CA LEU A 45 4.29 -5.89 6.89
C LEU A 45 2.93 -6.35 6.31
N HIS A 46 2.82 -7.56 5.78
CA HIS A 46 1.52 -8.11 5.38
C HIS A 46 0.62 -8.31 6.60
N GLU A 47 1.16 -8.87 7.68
CA GLU A 47 0.39 -9.14 8.90
C GLU A 47 -0.13 -7.85 9.54
N ALA A 48 0.71 -6.81 9.63
CA ALA A 48 0.29 -5.50 10.10
C ALA A 48 -0.83 -4.90 9.24
N CYS A 49 -0.72 -5.03 7.90
CA CYS A 49 -1.78 -4.61 6.99
C CYS A 49 -3.02 -5.50 7.04
N MET A 50 -2.92 -6.77 7.41
CA MET A 50 -4.06 -7.69 7.52
C MET A 50 -4.88 -7.43 8.79
N ASN A 51 -4.16 -7.16 9.89
CA ASN A 51 -4.72 -6.70 11.15
C ASN A 51 -5.37 -5.31 10.99
N GLY A 52 -4.70 -4.41 10.28
CA GLY A 52 -5.13 -3.04 10.09
C GLY A 52 -4.57 -2.07 11.11
N SER A 53 -3.37 -2.33 11.66
CA SER A 53 -2.69 -1.43 12.62
C SER A 53 -1.79 -0.44 11.87
N PRO A 54 -2.19 0.84 11.72
CA PRO A 54 -1.38 1.83 11.02
C PRO A 54 -0.07 2.12 11.76
N GLU A 55 -0.06 2.02 13.10
CA GLU A 55 1.14 2.23 13.92
C GLU A 55 2.19 1.15 13.63
N CYS A 56 1.78 -0.11 13.52
CA CYS A 56 2.68 -1.20 13.16
C CYS A 56 3.19 -1.03 11.73
N VAL A 57 2.31 -0.69 10.79
CA VAL A 57 2.70 -0.41 9.39
C VAL A 57 3.72 0.72 9.32
N GLN A 58 3.46 1.84 10.00
CA GLN A 58 4.36 2.98 10.03
C GLN A 58 5.73 2.61 10.59
N LEU A 59 5.78 1.95 11.76
CA LEU A 59 7.04 1.53 12.37
C LEU A 59 7.83 0.59 11.45
N LEU A 60 7.17 -0.40 10.85
CA LEU A 60 7.82 -1.33 9.92
C LEU A 60 8.39 -0.61 8.69
N ILE A 61 7.67 0.37 8.15
CA ILE A 61 8.16 1.22 7.05
C ILE A 61 9.41 1.98 7.48
N GLU A 62 9.40 2.59 8.67
CA GLU A 62 10.52 3.37 9.21
C GLU A 62 11.79 2.52 9.40
N VAL A 63 11.63 1.25 9.81
CA VAL A 63 12.76 0.31 9.95
C VAL A 63 13.11 -0.43 8.65
N GLY A 64 12.54 -0.03 7.51
CA GLY A 64 12.95 -0.52 6.19
C GLY A 64 12.28 -1.81 5.72
N ALA A 65 11.01 -2.04 6.10
CA ALA A 65 10.23 -3.14 5.56
C ALA A 65 10.10 -3.04 4.02
N ASN A 66 10.14 -4.19 3.36
CA ASN A 66 9.95 -4.27 1.92
C ASN A 66 8.48 -4.04 1.54
N LEU A 67 8.18 -2.86 1.01
CA LEU A 67 6.83 -2.49 0.54
C LEU A 67 6.28 -3.40 -0.57
N GLU A 68 7.16 -4.11 -1.29
CA GLU A 68 6.79 -5.08 -2.33
C GLU A 68 7.15 -6.50 -1.92
N ALA A 69 7.17 -6.79 -0.61
CA ALA A 69 7.12 -8.18 -0.18
C ALA A 69 5.96 -8.86 -0.92
N HIS A 70 6.20 -10.05 -1.45
CA HIS A 70 5.20 -10.75 -2.25
C HIS A 70 4.83 -12.06 -1.58
N ASP A 71 3.54 -12.24 -1.35
CA ASP A 71 2.93 -13.49 -0.92
C ASP A 71 2.05 -14.06 -2.03
N CYS A 72 2.09 -15.37 -2.25
CA CYS A 72 1.40 -16.01 -3.37
C CYS A 72 -0.14 -15.97 -3.24
N HIS A 73 -0.65 -15.90 -2.01
CA HIS A 73 -2.08 -15.82 -1.73
C HIS A 73 -2.56 -14.37 -1.66
N PHE A 74 -1.76 -13.48 -1.09
CA PHE A 74 -2.19 -12.12 -0.77
C PHE A 74 -1.67 -11.03 -1.71
N GLY A 75 -0.63 -11.28 -2.50
CA GLY A 75 0.01 -10.26 -3.33
C GLY A 75 1.00 -9.44 -2.52
N THR A 76 0.91 -8.10 -2.62
CA THR A 76 1.75 -7.18 -1.82
C THR A 76 0.99 -6.68 -0.58
N PRO A 77 1.67 -6.07 0.41
CA PRO A 77 0.99 -5.48 1.58
C PRO A 77 -0.10 -4.46 1.19
N LEU A 78 0.07 -3.73 0.08
CA LEU A 78 -0.95 -2.82 -0.42
C LEU A 78 -2.21 -3.56 -0.91
N HIS A 79 -2.05 -4.73 -1.55
CA HIS A 79 -3.19 -5.57 -1.93
C HIS A 79 -3.97 -6.01 -0.68
N VAL A 80 -3.26 -6.42 0.38
CA VAL A 80 -3.88 -6.81 1.66
C VAL A 80 -4.64 -5.66 2.28
N ALA A 81 -4.01 -4.48 2.43
CA ALA A 81 -4.65 -3.32 3.02
C ALA A 81 -5.93 -2.94 2.26
N CYS A 82 -5.92 -2.98 0.91
CA CYS A 82 -7.10 -2.71 0.11
C CYS A 82 -8.17 -3.81 0.21
N ALA A 83 -7.78 -5.08 0.20
CA ALA A 83 -8.71 -6.21 0.31
C ALA A 83 -9.40 -6.29 1.68
N ARG A 84 -8.76 -5.73 2.71
CA ARG A 84 -9.25 -5.70 4.09
C ARG A 84 -9.86 -4.34 4.48
N GLU A 85 -9.95 -3.41 3.54
CA GLU A 85 -10.54 -2.07 3.71
C GLU A 85 -9.81 -1.15 4.71
N HIS A 86 -8.52 -1.43 4.97
CA HIS A 86 -7.69 -0.67 5.90
C HIS A 86 -7.08 0.57 5.23
N LEU A 87 -7.90 1.61 5.08
CA LEU A 87 -7.57 2.86 4.36
C LEU A 87 -6.28 3.53 4.86
N ASP A 88 -6.10 3.65 6.18
CA ASP A 88 -4.92 4.31 6.76
C ASP A 88 -3.64 3.53 6.50
N CYS A 89 -3.69 2.20 6.55
CA CYS A 89 -2.56 1.34 6.17
C CYS A 89 -2.21 1.52 4.70
N ALA A 90 -3.21 1.53 3.80
CA ALA A 90 -2.98 1.76 2.38
C ALA A 90 -2.36 3.15 2.13
N LYS A 91 -2.83 4.19 2.83
CA LYS A 91 -2.31 5.55 2.74
C LYS A 91 -0.84 5.62 3.16
N LEU A 92 -0.46 5.00 4.29
CA LEU A 92 0.92 4.95 4.76
C LEU A 92 1.85 4.27 3.74
N LEU A 93 1.44 3.11 3.21
CA LEU A 93 2.19 2.39 2.18
C LEU A 93 2.42 3.25 0.93
N LEU A 94 1.37 3.93 0.45
CA LEU A 94 1.44 4.77 -0.74
C LEU A 94 2.29 6.04 -0.53
N GLN A 95 2.18 6.66 0.65
CA GLN A 95 3.04 7.78 1.04
C GLN A 95 4.51 7.37 1.09
N ALA A 96 4.81 6.16 1.59
CA ALA A 96 6.14 5.55 1.59
C ALA A 96 6.64 5.10 0.20
N GLY A 97 5.80 5.17 -0.83
CA GLY A 97 6.17 4.86 -2.21
C GLY A 97 5.98 3.39 -2.60
N ALA A 98 5.03 2.69 -1.98
CA ALA A 98 4.54 1.42 -2.51
C ALA A 98 4.06 1.59 -3.96
N ASN A 99 4.31 0.59 -4.79
CA ASN A 99 3.88 0.61 -6.18
C ASN A 99 2.37 0.36 -6.26
N VAL A 100 1.62 1.44 -6.47
CA VAL A 100 0.15 1.41 -6.61
C VAL A 100 -0.34 0.47 -7.73
N ASN A 101 0.50 0.22 -8.74
CA ASN A 101 0.22 -0.62 -9.89
C ASN A 101 0.91 -1.99 -9.84
N ALA A 102 1.47 -2.38 -8.68
CA ALA A 102 1.88 -3.76 -8.49
C ALA A 102 0.69 -4.69 -8.76
N ALA A 103 0.97 -5.85 -9.35
CA ALA A 103 -0.07 -6.79 -9.74
C ALA A 103 0.23 -8.20 -9.22
N LYS A 104 -0.81 -8.86 -8.70
CA LYS A 104 -0.81 -10.28 -8.34
C LYS A 104 -1.87 -10.99 -9.16
N LEU A 105 -1.46 -11.97 -9.97
CA LEU A 105 -2.33 -12.61 -10.98
C LEU A 105 -3.06 -11.57 -11.84
N HIS A 106 -2.33 -10.50 -12.20
CA HIS A 106 -2.81 -9.35 -12.99
C HIS A 106 -3.86 -8.46 -12.30
N GLU A 107 -4.24 -8.76 -11.06
CA GLU A 107 -5.05 -7.88 -10.24
C GLU A 107 -4.17 -6.86 -9.52
N THR A 108 -4.57 -5.59 -9.58
CA THR A 108 -3.94 -4.47 -8.86
C THR A 108 -4.72 -4.13 -7.60
N ALA A 109 -4.16 -3.30 -6.72
CA ALA A 109 -4.87 -2.76 -5.55
C ALA A 109 -6.24 -2.14 -5.89
N LEU A 110 -6.40 -1.52 -7.07
CA LEU A 110 -7.68 -0.99 -7.55
C LEU A 110 -8.73 -2.08 -7.79
N HIS A 111 -8.34 -3.28 -8.26
CA HIS A 111 -9.26 -4.41 -8.39
C HIS A 111 -9.80 -4.84 -7.04
N HIS A 112 -8.94 -4.88 -6.01
CA HIS A 112 -9.37 -5.21 -4.64
C HIS A 112 -10.31 -4.15 -4.07
N ALA A 113 -9.97 -2.86 -4.20
CA ALA A 113 -10.82 -1.75 -3.77
C ALA A 113 -12.21 -1.77 -4.46
N ALA A 114 -12.26 -2.12 -5.75
CA ALA A 114 -13.51 -2.27 -6.49
C ALA A 114 -14.35 -3.45 -5.98
N LYS A 115 -13.74 -4.62 -5.73
CA LYS A 115 -14.42 -5.83 -5.22
C LYS A 115 -15.06 -5.61 -3.85
N VAL A 116 -14.39 -4.85 -2.97
CA VAL A 116 -14.93 -4.48 -1.64
C VAL A 116 -15.87 -3.27 -1.69
N ARG A 117 -15.98 -2.58 -2.84
CA ARG A 117 -16.86 -1.42 -3.09
C ARG A 117 -16.52 -0.20 -2.23
N ASN A 118 -15.25 -0.01 -1.92
CA ASN A 118 -14.78 1.09 -1.08
C ASN A 118 -14.34 2.29 -1.92
N VAL A 119 -15.13 3.38 -1.89
CA VAL A 119 -14.91 4.60 -2.69
C VAL A 119 -13.64 5.33 -2.25
N ASP A 120 -13.39 5.40 -0.95
CA ASP A 120 -12.25 6.14 -0.39
C ASP A 120 -10.92 5.48 -0.82
N LEU A 121 -10.87 4.15 -0.82
CA LEU A 121 -9.73 3.41 -1.37
C LEU A 121 -9.53 3.66 -2.86
N VAL A 122 -10.61 3.69 -3.66
CA VAL A 122 -10.49 4.00 -5.10
C VAL A 122 -9.93 5.41 -5.31
N GLN A 123 -10.46 6.41 -4.60
CA GLN A 123 -9.99 7.79 -4.70
C GLN A 123 -8.52 7.90 -4.28
N LEU A 124 -8.15 7.29 -3.15
CA LEU A 124 -6.77 7.24 -2.67
C LEU A 124 -5.84 6.62 -3.71
N LEU A 125 -6.18 5.43 -4.22
CA LEU A 125 -5.34 4.73 -5.19
C LEU A 125 -5.18 5.54 -6.49
N VAL A 126 -6.26 6.17 -6.99
CA VAL A 126 -6.20 7.05 -8.16
C VAL A 126 -5.36 8.30 -7.87
N GLU A 127 -5.46 8.89 -6.67
CA GLU A 127 -4.62 10.01 -6.24
C GLU A 127 -3.13 9.63 -6.23
N PHE A 128 -2.79 8.37 -5.97
CA PHE A 128 -1.40 7.89 -6.06
C PHE A 128 -1.01 7.32 -7.43
N GLY A 129 -1.86 7.47 -8.45
CA GLY A 129 -1.56 7.11 -9.84
C GLY A 129 -1.92 5.67 -10.21
N GLY A 130 -2.90 5.08 -9.51
CA GLY A 130 -3.48 3.80 -9.86
C GLY A 130 -4.12 3.82 -11.25
N ASN A 131 -3.79 2.83 -12.08
CA ASN A 131 -4.32 2.70 -13.43
C ASN A 131 -5.73 2.10 -13.40
N ILE A 132 -6.75 2.94 -13.60
CA ILE A 132 -8.16 2.53 -13.67
C ILE A 132 -8.48 1.65 -14.89
N TYR A 133 -7.58 1.55 -15.87
CA TYR A 133 -7.70 0.72 -17.06
C TYR A 133 -6.85 -0.55 -17.02
N ALA A 134 -6.17 -0.84 -15.91
CA ALA A 134 -5.44 -2.10 -15.74
C ALA A 134 -6.39 -3.28 -15.95
N ARG A 135 -5.94 -4.33 -16.64
CA ARG A 135 -6.76 -5.53 -16.90
C ARG A 135 -6.18 -6.74 -16.19
N ASP A 136 -7.06 -7.47 -15.51
CA ASP A 136 -6.73 -8.76 -14.90
C ASP A 136 -6.64 -9.91 -15.92
N ASN A 137 -6.42 -11.12 -15.43
CA ASN A 137 -6.35 -12.34 -16.25
C ASN A 137 -7.65 -12.72 -16.97
N ARG A 138 -8.77 -12.09 -16.60
CA ARG A 138 -10.08 -12.25 -17.25
C ARG A 138 -10.36 -11.11 -18.22
N GLY A 139 -9.38 -10.23 -18.44
CA GLY A 139 -9.53 -9.04 -19.26
C GLY A 139 -10.42 -7.97 -18.63
N LYS A 140 -10.75 -8.08 -17.34
CA LYS A 140 -11.63 -7.12 -16.64
C LYS A 140 -10.80 -5.98 -16.05
N LYS A 141 -11.30 -4.75 -16.17
CA LYS A 141 -10.77 -3.58 -15.46
C LYS A 141 -11.41 -3.46 -14.06
N PRO A 142 -10.84 -2.68 -13.12
CA PRO A 142 -11.40 -2.52 -11.78
C PRO A 142 -12.90 -2.21 -11.75
N SER A 143 -13.38 -1.28 -12.59
CA SER A 143 -14.80 -0.92 -12.64
C SER A 143 -15.73 -2.08 -13.00
N ASP A 144 -15.24 -3.10 -13.72
CA ASP A 144 -16.05 -4.26 -14.14
C ASP A 144 -16.41 -5.19 -12.96
N TYR A 145 -15.80 -4.96 -11.79
CA TYR A 145 -16.14 -5.63 -10.52
C TYR A 145 -17.16 -4.86 -9.67
N THR A 146 -17.64 -3.72 -10.16
CA THR A 146 -18.65 -2.88 -9.48
C THR A 146 -20.03 -3.06 -10.12
N TRP A 147 -21.11 -2.84 -9.38
CA TRP A 147 -22.46 -2.78 -9.97
C TRP A 147 -22.71 -1.37 -10.55
N SER A 148 -23.41 -1.27 -11.68
CA SER A 148 -23.55 -0.03 -12.49
C SER A 148 -24.08 1.20 -11.74
N SER A 149 -24.87 1.01 -10.69
CA SER A 149 -25.43 2.10 -9.87
C SER A 149 -24.64 2.40 -8.58
N SER A 150 -23.51 1.73 -8.34
CA SER A 150 -22.75 1.87 -7.08
C SER A 150 -22.07 3.23 -7.00
N PRO A 151 -21.88 3.78 -5.79
CA PRO A 151 -20.98 4.90 -5.58
C PRO A 151 -19.59 4.64 -6.17
N THR A 152 -19.07 3.41 -6.08
CA THR A 152 -17.78 3.01 -6.63
C THR A 152 -17.77 3.03 -8.17
N ALA A 153 -18.83 2.54 -8.83
CA ALA A 153 -18.97 2.63 -10.28
C ALA A 153 -19.01 4.08 -10.75
N LYS A 154 -19.79 4.93 -10.08
CA LYS A 154 -19.85 6.38 -10.37
C LYS A 154 -18.49 7.05 -10.15
N CYS A 155 -17.73 6.63 -9.15
CA CYS A 155 -16.36 7.10 -8.90
C CYS A 155 -15.43 6.74 -10.06
N PHE A 156 -15.47 5.50 -10.55
CA PHE A 156 -14.71 5.12 -11.75
C PHE A 156 -15.16 5.90 -13.00
N GLU A 157 -16.48 6.00 -13.25
CA GLU A 157 -17.04 6.77 -14.37
C GLU A 157 -16.58 8.24 -14.34
N PHE A 158 -16.51 8.83 -13.15
CA PHE A 158 -15.97 10.18 -12.95
C PHE A 158 -14.53 10.29 -13.44
N TYR A 159 -13.64 9.38 -13.02
CA TYR A 159 -12.23 9.39 -13.43
C TYR A 159 -12.00 8.96 -14.89
N GLU A 160 -12.92 8.20 -15.48
CA GLU A 160 -12.89 7.88 -16.92
C GLU A 160 -13.19 9.12 -17.78
N ARG A 161 -14.08 10.00 -17.31
CA ARG A 161 -14.46 11.23 -18.02
C ARG A 161 -13.61 12.44 -17.65
N THR A 162 -12.99 12.42 -16.48
CA THR A 162 -12.28 13.57 -15.90
C THR A 162 -10.81 13.21 -15.69
N PRO A 163 -9.90 13.71 -16.55
CA PRO A 163 -8.47 13.48 -16.35
C PRO A 163 -7.98 14.13 -15.06
N LEU A 164 -6.91 13.57 -14.48
CA LEU A 164 -6.23 14.18 -13.35
C LEU A 164 -5.72 15.59 -13.71
N SER A 165 -5.76 16.50 -12.76
CA SER A 165 -5.26 17.86 -12.97
C SER A 165 -3.76 17.86 -13.32
N LEU A 166 -3.31 18.90 -14.02
CA LEU A 166 -1.89 19.04 -14.35
C LEU A 166 -1.00 19.02 -13.08
N ALA A 167 -1.45 19.68 -12.01
CA ALA A 167 -0.77 19.65 -10.72
C ALA A 167 -0.59 18.20 -10.22
N GLN A 168 -1.63 17.38 -10.33
CA GLN A 168 -1.59 15.98 -9.90
C GLN A 168 -0.67 15.14 -10.77
N LEU A 169 -0.70 15.34 -12.09
CA LEU A 169 0.22 14.67 -13.02
C LEU A 169 1.68 15.05 -12.72
N CYS A 170 1.95 16.32 -12.41
CA CYS A 170 3.27 16.78 -11.98
C CYS A 170 3.70 16.11 -10.66
N ARG A 171 2.80 16.03 -9.66
CA ARG A 171 3.06 15.34 -8.39
C ARG A 171 3.49 13.89 -8.61
N LEU A 172 2.71 13.15 -9.40
CA LEU A 172 2.99 11.75 -9.71
C LEU A 172 4.31 11.59 -10.46
N SER A 173 4.59 12.47 -11.42
CA SER A 173 5.82 12.44 -12.23
C SER A 173 7.06 12.69 -11.36
N VAL A 174 7.02 13.70 -10.49
CA VAL A 174 8.12 14.02 -9.57
C VAL A 174 8.36 12.87 -8.60
N ARG A 175 7.31 12.32 -7.99
CA ARG A 175 7.45 11.19 -7.06
C ARG A 175 7.98 9.94 -7.73
N ARG A 176 7.54 9.64 -8.96
CA ARG A 176 8.06 8.52 -9.76
C ARG A 176 9.53 8.70 -10.09
N ALA A 177 9.94 9.91 -10.48
CA ALA A 177 11.34 10.22 -10.79
C ALA A 177 12.24 10.15 -9.55
N ALA A 178 11.75 10.59 -8.39
CA ALA A 178 12.47 10.49 -7.13
C ALA A 178 12.68 9.03 -6.69
N GLY A 179 11.71 8.15 -6.96
CA GLY A 179 11.69 6.78 -6.47
C GLY A 179 11.63 6.70 -4.94
N ARG A 180 11.52 5.48 -4.38
CA ARG A 180 11.31 5.30 -2.92
C ARG A 180 12.36 5.99 -2.05
N ARG A 181 13.64 5.82 -2.39
CA ARG A 181 14.76 6.40 -1.63
C ARG A 181 14.84 7.92 -1.77
N GLY A 182 14.38 8.47 -2.90
CA GLY A 182 14.41 9.91 -3.16
C GLY A 182 13.23 10.69 -2.61
N LEU A 183 12.17 10.03 -2.13
CA LEU A 183 11.00 10.72 -1.54
C LEU A 183 11.39 11.61 -0.35
N GLN A 184 12.35 11.18 0.47
CA GLN A 184 12.90 12.01 1.55
C GLN A 184 13.63 13.26 1.02
N GLY A 185 14.14 13.22 -0.20
CA GLY A 185 14.80 14.34 -0.87
C GLY A 185 13.84 15.42 -1.37
N ILE A 186 12.56 15.09 -1.58
CA ILE A 186 11.53 16.08 -2.01
C ILE A 186 11.43 17.23 -0.99
N GLY A 187 11.57 16.93 0.29
CA GLY A 187 11.57 17.92 1.37
C GLY A 187 12.71 18.95 1.29
N ARG A 188 13.76 18.69 0.50
CA ARG A 188 14.96 19.53 0.36
C ARG A 188 15.00 20.31 -0.97
N LEU A 189 13.94 20.21 -1.79
CA LEU A 189 13.85 20.95 -3.04
C LEU A 189 13.78 22.46 -2.76
N GLN A 190 14.47 23.26 -3.58
CA GLN A 190 14.45 24.72 -3.51
C GLN A 190 13.19 25.28 -4.19
N ILE A 191 12.02 24.92 -3.68
CA ILE A 191 10.69 25.34 -4.17
C ILE A 191 9.81 25.79 -2.99
N PRO A 192 8.71 26.53 -3.23
CA PRO A 192 7.82 26.98 -2.16
C PRO A 192 7.34 25.84 -1.22
N PRO A 193 7.27 26.06 0.11
CA PRO A 193 6.87 25.02 1.08
C PRO A 193 5.50 24.40 0.82
N ARG A 194 4.56 25.17 0.25
CA ARG A 194 3.23 24.65 -0.13
C ARG A 194 3.33 23.59 -1.23
N LEU A 195 4.27 23.73 -2.16
CA LEU A 195 4.52 22.72 -3.19
C LEU A 195 5.23 21.50 -2.61
N ILE A 196 6.16 21.67 -1.67
CA ILE A 196 6.78 20.54 -0.96
C ILE A 196 5.70 19.71 -0.23
N ARG A 197 4.83 20.37 0.54
CA ARG A 197 3.67 19.74 1.21
C ARG A 197 2.78 18.99 0.22
N TYR A 198 2.43 19.67 -0.88
CA TYR A 198 1.69 19.05 -1.97
C TYR A 198 2.40 17.80 -2.52
N LEU A 199 3.71 17.83 -2.78
CA LEU A 199 4.45 16.66 -3.30
C LEU A 199 4.61 15.51 -2.28
N CYS A 200 4.61 15.83 -0.99
CA CYS A 200 4.76 14.87 0.09
C CYS A 200 3.44 14.27 0.59
N TYR A 201 2.29 14.76 0.13
CA TYR A 201 0.96 14.44 0.70
C TYR A 201 0.85 14.83 2.19
N ASN A 202 1.45 15.98 2.57
CA ASN A 202 1.48 16.57 3.91
C ASN A 202 0.81 17.94 3.95
#